data_AF-A0A7Z0UZG2-F1
#
_entry.id   AF-A0A7Z0UZG2-F1
#
_cell.length_a   1.000
_cell.length_b   1.000
_cell.length_c   1.000
_cell.angle_alpha   90.00
_cell.angle_beta   90.00
_cell.angle_gamma   90.00
#
_symmetry.space_group_name_H-M   'P 1'
#
loop_
_entity.id
_entity.type
_entity.pdbx_description
1 polymer ?
#
loop_
_entity_poly.entity_id
_entity_poly.type
_entity_poly.pdbx_seq_one_letter_code
_entity_poly.pdbx_strand_id
1 'polypeptide(L)'
;MGYSEEGSFVYFRFSDDVMYLIDNSEIDYTAYPYDKTIDMNITPMKRMYEMACKWVKIGYCKKSVDDWRHFFGLSDKYGKIAEFKRWVIEPAIKGVNKQGDFELTLEQQKLGKIITHLIVKIKDKRPNKAQIESKDKDPNIPSILHGLTDKELAIVHQKVADYIVHLESKGELVNDFHRKNIEQKAIADRWGLDEYYEQLQKAENERLARKEQAEREKQAKLAEQAEKQRQESENRSFIAYFESLPPR
;
A
#
# COMPACT_ATOMS: atom_id res chain seq x y z
N MET A 1 -8.64 5.90 -33.90
CA MET A 1 -7.32 5.35 -33.52
C MET A 1 -6.32 5.73 -34.59
N GLY A 2 -5.09 6.02 -34.22
CA GLY A 2 -4.01 6.35 -35.15
C GLY A 2 -2.68 5.85 -34.62
N TYR A 3 -1.71 5.71 -35.52
CA TYR A 3 -0.33 5.35 -35.19
C TYR A 3 0.59 6.48 -35.64
N SER A 4 1.51 6.88 -34.79
CA SER A 4 2.58 7.83 -35.14
C SER A 4 3.82 7.04 -35.52
N GLU A 5 4.21 7.10 -36.80
CA GLU A 5 5.41 6.43 -37.29
C GLU A 5 6.69 7.04 -36.69
N GLU A 6 6.76 8.37 -36.62
CA GLU A 6 7.91 9.08 -36.04
C GLU A 6 8.03 8.85 -34.52
N GLY A 7 6.90 8.83 -33.82
CA GLY A 7 6.86 8.68 -32.36
C GLY A 7 6.84 7.24 -31.87
N SER A 8 6.60 6.26 -32.75
CA SER A 8 6.42 4.85 -32.42
C SER A 8 5.36 4.59 -31.33
N PHE A 9 4.27 5.36 -31.31
CA PHE A 9 3.17 5.17 -30.37
C PHE A 9 1.81 5.11 -31.07
N VAL A 10 0.88 4.37 -30.46
CA VAL A 10 -0.54 4.30 -30.85
C VAL A 10 -1.32 5.25 -29.96
N TYR A 11 -2.23 6.02 -30.55
CA TYR A 11 -3.14 6.88 -29.79
C TYR A 11 -4.60 6.56 -30.10
N PHE A 12 -5.42 6.67 -29.05
CA PHE A 12 -6.86 6.47 -29.09
C PHE A 12 -7.54 7.80 -28.77
N ARG A 13 -8.60 8.12 -29.51
CA ARG A 13 -9.55 9.17 -29.14
C ARG A 13 -10.86 8.48 -28.77
N PHE A 14 -11.26 8.63 -27.52
CA PHE A 14 -12.53 8.15 -27.02
C PHE A 14 -13.63 9.19 -27.27
N SER A 15 -14.89 8.74 -27.35
CA SER A 15 -16.03 9.66 -27.39
C SER A 15 -16.25 10.31 -26.03
N ASP A 16 -16.96 11.43 -26.02
CA ASP A 16 -17.27 12.17 -24.80
C ASP A 16 -18.04 11.29 -23.79
N ASP A 17 -18.93 10.41 -24.25
CA ASP A 17 -19.65 9.46 -23.40
C ASP A 17 -18.71 8.50 -22.66
N VAL A 18 -17.68 8.00 -23.35
CA VAL A 18 -16.69 7.09 -22.74
C VAL A 18 -15.80 7.85 -21.77
N MET A 19 -15.42 9.08 -22.12
CA MET A 19 -14.64 9.93 -21.22
C MET A 19 -15.42 10.24 -19.94
N TYR A 20 -16.70 10.58 -20.05
CA TYR A 20 -17.58 10.83 -18.92
C TYR A 20 -17.66 9.64 -17.96
N LEU A 21 -17.69 8.40 -18.48
CA LEU A 21 -17.71 7.19 -17.66
C LEU A 21 -16.36 6.94 -16.94
N ILE A 22 -15.25 7.34 -17.55
CA ILE A 22 -13.91 7.23 -16.95
C ILE A 22 -13.76 8.28 -15.85
N ASP A 23 -14.18 9.52 -16.11
CA ASP A 23 -14.06 10.63 -15.16
C ASP A 23 -14.99 10.47 -13.95
N ASN A 24 -16.22 9.97 -14.16
CA ASN A 24 -17.18 9.71 -13.08
C ASN A 24 -17.13 8.27 -12.56
N SER A 25 -15.96 7.62 -12.67
CA SER A 25 -15.78 6.21 -12.28
C SER A 25 -15.89 5.94 -10.77
N GLU A 26 -15.95 6.97 -9.92
CA GLU A 26 -16.06 6.85 -8.46
C GLU A 26 -17.32 6.11 -7.98
N ILE A 27 -18.39 6.05 -8.79
CA ILE A 27 -19.69 5.53 -8.35
C ILE A 27 -19.80 4.00 -8.50
N ASP A 28 -19.25 3.41 -9.57
CA ASP A 28 -19.50 1.99 -9.92
C ASP A 28 -18.33 1.26 -10.61
N TYR A 29 -17.09 1.68 -10.36
CA TYR A 29 -15.91 1.01 -10.93
C TYR A 29 -15.40 -0.17 -10.10
N THR A 30 -14.86 -1.19 -10.78
CA THR A 30 -14.15 -2.30 -10.14
C THR A 30 -12.66 -2.14 -10.39
N ALA A 31 -11.94 -1.68 -9.37
CA ALA A 31 -10.49 -1.65 -9.41
C ALA A 31 -9.93 -3.07 -9.23
N TYR A 32 -8.99 -3.44 -10.10
CA TYR A 32 -8.23 -4.67 -9.97
C TYR A 32 -6.76 -4.43 -10.33
N PRO A 33 -5.82 -5.13 -9.66
CA PRO A 33 -4.39 -5.00 -9.91
C PRO A 33 -4.02 -5.67 -11.25
N TYR A 34 -3.49 -4.88 -12.20
CA TYR A 34 -3.18 -5.37 -13.55
C TYR A 34 -2.07 -6.43 -13.55
N ASP A 35 -1.07 -6.29 -12.67
CA ASP A 35 0.05 -7.22 -12.47
C ASP A 35 -0.42 -8.66 -12.24
N LYS A 36 -1.55 -8.84 -11.56
CA LYS A 36 -2.13 -10.16 -11.26
C LYS A 36 -2.77 -10.83 -12.48
N THR A 37 -3.01 -10.08 -13.54
CA THR A 37 -3.66 -10.58 -14.77
C THR A 37 -2.71 -10.74 -15.95
N ILE A 38 -1.42 -10.42 -15.78
CA ILE A 38 -0.42 -10.49 -16.86
C ILE A 38 -0.29 -11.93 -17.38
N ASP A 39 -0.24 -12.91 -16.49
CA ASP A 39 -0.08 -14.33 -16.84
C ASP A 39 -1.35 -14.99 -17.38
N MET A 40 -2.47 -14.25 -17.40
CA MET A 40 -3.75 -14.76 -17.89
C MET A 40 -3.85 -14.62 -19.41
N ASN A 41 -3.41 -15.65 -20.11
CA ASN A 41 -3.26 -15.63 -21.57
C ASN A 41 -4.57 -15.67 -22.37
N ILE A 42 -5.73 -15.89 -21.71
CA ILE A 42 -7.04 -15.93 -22.39
C ILE A 42 -8.00 -14.92 -21.77
N THR A 43 -8.83 -14.28 -22.61
CA THR A 43 -9.84 -13.30 -22.18
C THR A 43 -10.76 -13.80 -21.06
N PRO A 44 -11.26 -15.06 -21.09
CA PRO A 44 -12.11 -15.55 -20.01
C PRO A 44 -11.44 -15.60 -18.64
N MET A 45 -10.12 -15.83 -18.57
CA MET A 45 -9.40 -15.79 -17.28
C MET A 45 -9.40 -14.38 -16.71
N LYS A 46 -9.07 -13.37 -17.53
CA LYS A 46 -9.06 -11.96 -17.10
C LYS A 46 -10.45 -11.50 -16.64
N ARG A 47 -11.48 -11.79 -17.44
CA ARG A 47 -12.88 -11.48 -17.09
C ARG A 47 -13.35 -12.17 -15.81
N MET A 48 -12.92 -13.42 -15.58
CA MET A 48 -13.24 -14.14 -14.35
C MET A 48 -12.55 -13.51 -13.12
N TYR A 49 -11.31 -13.04 -13.26
CA TYR A 49 -10.61 -12.32 -12.21
C TYR A 49 -11.29 -10.98 -11.89
N GLU A 50 -11.61 -10.18 -12.91
CA GLU A 50 -12.36 -8.91 -12.76
C GLU A 50 -13.68 -9.13 -12.01
N MET A 51 -14.42 -10.18 -12.38
CA MET A 51 -15.64 -10.56 -11.69
C MET A 51 -15.38 -10.96 -10.23
N ALA A 52 -14.34 -11.74 -9.97
CA ALA A 52 -13.97 -12.12 -8.61
C ALA A 52 -13.68 -10.87 -7.76
N CYS A 53 -12.95 -9.89 -8.28
CA CYS A 53 -12.71 -8.60 -7.62
C CYS A 53 -14.02 -7.86 -7.30
N LYS A 54 -14.97 -7.82 -8.26
CA LYS A 54 -16.26 -7.13 -8.08
C LYS A 54 -17.15 -7.80 -7.04
N TRP A 55 -17.21 -9.14 -7.04
CA TRP A 55 -18.17 -9.92 -6.25
C TRP A 55 -17.56 -10.54 -4.98
N VAL A 56 -16.29 -10.27 -4.66
CA VAL A 56 -15.60 -10.84 -3.50
C VAL A 56 -16.34 -10.57 -2.19
N LYS A 57 -16.91 -9.36 -2.01
CA LYS A 57 -17.66 -8.99 -0.79
C LYS A 57 -18.95 -9.81 -0.63
N ILE A 58 -19.57 -10.21 -1.74
CA ILE A 58 -20.80 -11.03 -1.76
C ILE A 58 -20.44 -12.52 -1.60
N GLY A 59 -19.23 -12.91 -2.04
CA GLY A 59 -18.69 -14.26 -1.89
C GLY A 59 -19.16 -15.26 -2.95
N TYR A 60 -20.06 -14.86 -3.85
CA TYR A 60 -20.45 -15.66 -5.00
C TYR A 60 -21.02 -14.81 -6.14
N CYS A 61 -20.99 -15.35 -7.35
CA CYS A 61 -21.67 -14.81 -8.51
C CYS A 61 -22.54 -15.89 -9.15
N LYS A 62 -23.86 -15.63 -9.22
CA LYS A 62 -24.84 -16.51 -9.86
C LYS A 62 -25.39 -15.84 -11.10
N LYS A 63 -25.31 -16.50 -12.25
CA LYS A 63 -25.89 -16.04 -13.52
C LYS A 63 -26.45 -17.22 -14.31
N SER A 64 -27.39 -16.94 -15.23
CA SER A 64 -27.85 -17.96 -16.17
C SER A 64 -26.71 -18.38 -17.11
N VAL A 65 -26.82 -19.54 -17.75
CA VAL A 65 -25.80 -19.98 -18.71
C VAL A 65 -25.63 -18.97 -19.85
N ASP A 66 -26.73 -18.37 -20.33
CA ASP A 66 -26.68 -17.40 -21.43
C ASP A 66 -26.06 -16.07 -21.00
N ASP A 67 -26.35 -15.61 -19.78
CA ASP A 67 -25.67 -14.44 -19.20
C ASP A 67 -24.17 -14.67 -19.06
N TRP A 68 -23.75 -15.89 -18.71
CA TRP A 68 -22.33 -16.24 -18.66
C TRP A 68 -21.69 -16.21 -20.05
N ARG A 69 -22.38 -16.71 -21.08
CA ARG A 69 -21.89 -16.61 -22.46
C ARG A 69 -21.75 -15.16 -22.90
N HIS A 70 -22.75 -14.33 -22.61
CA HIS A 70 -22.73 -12.91 -22.90
C HIS A 70 -21.59 -12.20 -22.15
N PHE A 71 -21.41 -12.50 -20.87
CA PHE A 71 -20.34 -11.94 -20.04
C PHE A 71 -18.94 -12.19 -20.61
N PHE A 72 -18.70 -13.36 -21.21
CA PHE A 72 -17.42 -13.65 -21.88
C PHE A 72 -17.35 -13.22 -23.34
N GLY A 73 -18.42 -12.64 -23.90
CA GLY A 73 -18.50 -12.30 -25.33
C GLY A 73 -18.55 -13.53 -26.25
N LEU A 74 -19.16 -14.62 -25.77
CA LEU A 74 -19.20 -15.93 -26.44
C LEU A 74 -20.64 -16.39 -26.75
N SER A 75 -21.58 -15.45 -26.93
CA SER A 75 -23.00 -15.75 -27.18
C SER A 75 -23.22 -16.78 -28.30
N ASP A 76 -22.43 -16.71 -29.38
CA ASP A 76 -22.57 -17.59 -30.56
C ASP A 76 -21.68 -18.85 -30.50
N LYS A 77 -20.95 -19.07 -29.40
CA LYS A 77 -19.98 -20.18 -29.27
C LYS A 77 -20.36 -21.14 -28.14
N TYR A 78 -19.94 -22.39 -28.28
CA TYR A 78 -20.16 -23.46 -27.28
C TYR A 78 -21.64 -23.69 -26.95
N GLY A 79 -22.42 -24.10 -27.97
CA GLY A 79 -23.85 -24.38 -27.82
C GLY A 79 -24.16 -25.41 -26.72
N LYS A 80 -23.28 -26.41 -26.55
CA LYS A 80 -23.39 -27.38 -25.44
C LYS A 80 -22.78 -26.81 -24.16
N ILE A 81 -23.53 -26.88 -23.06
CA ILE A 81 -23.08 -26.43 -21.73
C ILE A 81 -21.80 -27.15 -21.29
N ALA A 82 -21.68 -28.44 -21.61
CA ALA A 82 -20.49 -29.23 -21.27
C ALA A 82 -19.22 -28.67 -21.94
N GLU A 83 -19.32 -28.22 -23.20
CA GLU A 83 -18.21 -27.61 -23.92
C GLU A 83 -17.88 -26.23 -23.34
N PHE A 84 -18.90 -25.43 -23.07
CA PHE A 84 -18.72 -24.11 -22.44
C PHE A 84 -18.00 -24.22 -21.08
N LYS A 85 -18.40 -25.19 -20.25
CA LYS A 85 -17.71 -25.46 -18.98
C LYS A 85 -16.24 -25.87 -19.19
N ARG A 86 -16.01 -26.87 -20.05
CA ARG A 86 -14.68 -27.46 -20.28
C ARG A 86 -13.69 -26.46 -20.88
N TRP A 87 -14.13 -25.61 -21.81
CA TRP A 87 -13.24 -24.76 -22.59
C TRP A 87 -13.18 -23.31 -22.10
N VAL A 88 -14.17 -22.86 -21.32
CA VAL A 88 -14.25 -21.46 -20.87
C VAL A 88 -14.20 -21.36 -19.35
N ILE A 89 -15.18 -21.93 -18.65
CA ILE A 89 -15.33 -21.73 -17.20
C ILE A 89 -14.22 -22.40 -16.41
N GLU A 90 -13.93 -23.68 -16.68
CA GLU A 90 -12.91 -24.44 -15.96
C GLU A 90 -11.50 -23.87 -16.19
N PRO A 91 -11.07 -23.54 -17.42
CA PRO A 91 -9.80 -22.85 -17.63
C PRO A 91 -9.74 -21.48 -16.95
N ALA A 92 -10.83 -20.70 -16.99
CA ALA A 92 -10.89 -19.40 -16.32
C ALA A 92 -10.69 -19.53 -14.80
N ILE A 93 -11.41 -20.45 -14.16
CA ILE A 93 -11.28 -20.75 -12.73
C ILE A 93 -9.87 -21.21 -12.38
N LYS A 94 -9.30 -22.13 -13.17
CA LYS A 94 -7.92 -22.61 -12.94
C LYS A 94 -6.90 -21.47 -13.05
N GLY A 95 -7.07 -20.57 -14.02
CA GLY A 95 -6.20 -19.41 -14.20
C GLY A 95 -6.24 -18.48 -12.99
N VAL A 96 -7.43 -18.15 -12.49
CA VAL A 96 -7.59 -17.32 -11.29
C VAL A 96 -7.02 -18.01 -10.05
N ASN A 97 -7.32 -19.30 -9.84
CA ASN A 97 -6.83 -20.04 -8.67
C ASN A 97 -5.30 -20.19 -8.66
N LYS A 98 -4.65 -20.20 -9.84
CA LYS A 98 -3.19 -20.26 -9.95
C LYS A 98 -2.51 -18.98 -9.45
N GLN A 99 -3.18 -17.83 -9.59
CA GLN A 99 -2.63 -16.54 -9.18
C GLN A 99 -2.54 -16.42 -7.65
N GLY A 100 -3.51 -16.99 -6.92
CA GLY A 100 -3.44 -17.17 -5.46
C GLY A 100 -4.22 -16.16 -4.63
N ASP A 101 -4.72 -15.05 -5.19
CA ASP A 101 -5.55 -14.08 -4.44
C ASP A 101 -6.93 -14.65 -4.12
N PHE A 102 -7.46 -15.49 -5.00
CA PHE A 102 -8.80 -16.03 -4.88
C PHE A 102 -8.79 -17.55 -5.02
N GLU A 103 -9.74 -18.18 -4.36
CA GLU A 103 -10.13 -19.56 -4.61
C GLU A 103 -11.57 -19.58 -5.11
N LEU A 104 -11.71 -19.88 -6.40
CA LEU A 104 -12.97 -20.00 -7.10
C LEU A 104 -13.38 -21.47 -7.20
N THR A 105 -14.65 -21.73 -6.90
CA THR A 105 -15.26 -23.05 -7.09
C THR A 105 -16.56 -22.93 -7.88
N LEU A 106 -16.83 -23.92 -8.73
CA LEU A 106 -17.99 -23.93 -9.61
C LEU A 106 -19.08 -24.82 -9.04
N GLU A 107 -20.26 -24.23 -8.83
CA GLU A 107 -21.50 -24.92 -8.54
C GLU A 107 -22.50 -24.71 -9.69
N GLN A 108 -23.46 -25.61 -9.79
CA GLN A 108 -24.44 -25.60 -10.87
C GLN A 108 -25.83 -25.81 -10.29
N GLN A 109 -26.78 -24.97 -10.73
CA GLN A 109 -28.18 -25.15 -10.42
C GLN A 109 -28.87 -25.81 -11.61
N LYS A 110 -29.61 -26.88 -11.33
CA LYS A 110 -30.37 -27.62 -12.32
C LYS A 110 -31.86 -27.43 -12.11
N LEU A 111 -32.61 -27.42 -13.21
CA LEU A 111 -34.05 -27.59 -13.22
C LEU A 111 -34.33 -28.90 -13.99
N GLY A 112 -34.64 -29.97 -13.25
CA GLY A 112 -34.68 -31.32 -13.80
C GLY A 112 -33.31 -31.76 -14.33
N LYS A 113 -33.25 -32.13 -15.62
CA LYS A 113 -32.00 -32.56 -16.29
C LYS A 113 -31.18 -31.39 -16.87
N ILE A 114 -31.76 -30.20 -16.95
CA ILE A 114 -31.14 -29.04 -17.62
C ILE A 114 -30.42 -28.18 -16.58
N ILE A 115 -29.18 -27.80 -16.87
CA ILE A 115 -28.44 -26.81 -16.07
C ILE A 115 -28.92 -25.43 -16.48
N THR A 116 -29.48 -24.67 -15.53
CA THR A 116 -30.03 -23.33 -15.81
C THR A 116 -29.07 -22.22 -15.40
N HIS A 117 -28.39 -22.38 -14.26
CA HIS A 117 -27.47 -21.38 -13.73
C HIS A 117 -26.13 -22.00 -13.35
N LEU A 118 -25.09 -21.20 -13.49
CA LEU A 118 -23.77 -21.48 -12.94
C LEU A 118 -23.48 -20.48 -11.83
N ILE A 119 -22.96 -21.00 -10.72
CA ILE A 119 -22.64 -20.24 -9.52
C ILE A 119 -21.14 -20.38 -9.29
N VAL A 120 -20.41 -19.28 -9.34
CA VAL A 120 -19.00 -19.24 -8.97
C VAL A 120 -18.91 -18.74 -7.55
N LYS A 121 -18.50 -19.61 -6.62
CA LYS A 121 -18.18 -19.20 -5.24
C LYS A 121 -16.78 -18.62 -5.20
N ILE A 122 -16.62 -17.54 -4.47
CA ILE A 122 -15.39 -16.75 -4.39
C ILE A 122 -14.95 -16.75 -2.94
N LYS A 123 -13.78 -17.33 -2.67
CA LYS A 123 -13.12 -17.22 -1.38
C LYS A 123 -11.91 -16.30 -1.53
N ASP A 124 -11.89 -15.24 -0.73
CA ASP A 124 -10.74 -14.33 -0.68
C ASP A 124 -9.60 -15.00 0.09
N LYS A 125 -8.47 -15.20 -0.60
CA LYS A 125 -7.21 -15.71 -0.03
C LYS A 125 -6.17 -14.62 0.08
N ARG A 126 -6.47 -13.39 -0.35
CA ARG A 126 -5.55 -12.28 -0.17
C ARG A 126 -5.30 -12.14 1.33
N PRO A 127 -4.03 -12.00 1.74
CA PRO A 127 -3.75 -11.74 3.12
C PRO A 127 -4.52 -10.49 3.51
N ASN A 128 -5.35 -10.61 4.55
CA ASN A 128 -6.09 -9.46 5.09
C ASN A 128 -5.07 -8.32 5.24
N LYS A 129 -5.38 -7.11 4.80
CA LYS A 129 -4.49 -5.95 5.02
C LYS A 129 -4.07 -5.86 6.50
N ALA A 130 -4.99 -6.20 7.40
CA ALA A 130 -4.75 -6.33 8.84
C ALA A 130 -3.70 -7.40 9.27
N GLN A 131 -3.36 -8.37 8.41
CA GLN A 131 -2.35 -9.42 8.68
C GLN A 131 -1.02 -9.21 7.94
N ILE A 132 -0.97 -8.42 6.86
CA ILE A 132 0.29 -8.05 6.20
C ILE A 132 1.01 -7.00 7.04
N GLU A 133 0.26 -6.09 7.64
CA GLU A 133 0.77 -5.01 8.49
C GLU A 133 1.38 -5.49 9.83
N SER A 134 1.30 -6.78 10.17
CA SER A 134 1.90 -7.31 11.41
C SER A 134 3.28 -7.93 11.22
N LYS A 135 3.72 -8.20 9.98
CA LYS A 135 5.01 -8.85 9.72
C LYS A 135 6.17 -7.89 9.47
N ASP A 136 5.90 -6.68 9.00
CA ASP A 136 6.91 -5.66 8.70
C ASP A 136 6.70 -4.38 9.54
N LYS A 137 6.43 -4.53 10.85
CA LYS A 137 6.44 -3.38 11.76
C LYS A 137 7.87 -3.13 12.23
N ASP A 138 8.58 -2.24 11.55
CA ASP A 138 9.75 -1.60 12.15
C ASP A 138 9.23 -0.74 13.32
N PRO A 139 9.59 -1.05 14.59
CA PRO A 139 8.96 -0.45 15.78
C PRO A 139 9.26 1.05 15.97
N ASN A 140 9.87 1.70 14.99
CA ASN A 140 10.36 3.09 15.07
C ASN A 140 9.80 4.02 13.97
N ILE A 141 8.87 3.57 13.12
CA ILE A 141 8.23 4.41 12.11
C ILE A 141 6.80 4.72 12.55
N PRO A 142 6.47 5.98 12.90
CA PRO A 142 5.10 6.41 13.19
C PRO A 142 4.19 6.18 11.97
N SER A 143 3.21 5.29 12.09
CA SER A 143 2.31 4.97 10.99
C SER A 143 1.09 5.90 11.03
N ILE A 144 1.14 6.98 10.25
CA ILE A 144 0.03 7.97 10.16
C ILE A 144 -1.23 7.35 9.50
N LEU A 145 -1.11 6.18 8.85
CA LEU A 145 -2.16 5.60 8.00
C LEU A 145 -2.76 4.27 8.53
N HIS A 146 -2.22 3.68 9.60
CA HIS A 146 -2.68 2.42 10.17
C HIS A 146 -2.81 2.53 11.70
N GLY A 147 -3.55 1.61 12.34
CA GLY A 147 -3.83 1.65 13.79
C GLY A 147 -2.56 1.73 14.67
N LEU A 148 -2.75 2.04 15.96
CA LEU A 148 -1.66 2.33 16.89
C LEU A 148 -0.57 1.23 16.88
N THR A 149 0.69 1.65 16.93
CA THR A 149 1.84 0.75 17.16
C THR A 149 1.87 0.24 18.60
N ASP A 150 2.58 -0.87 18.87
CA ASP A 150 2.63 -1.45 20.23
C ASP A 150 3.19 -0.46 21.28
N LYS A 151 4.12 0.40 20.85
CA LYS A 151 4.66 1.49 21.70
C LYS A 151 3.63 2.58 21.95
N GLU A 152 2.91 3.02 20.91
CA GLU A 152 1.83 3.99 21.03
C GLU A 152 0.71 3.47 21.93
N LEU A 153 0.35 2.19 21.78
CA LEU A 153 -0.66 1.54 22.61
C LEU A 153 -0.24 1.49 24.08
N ALA A 154 1.04 1.21 24.36
CA ALA A 154 1.58 1.24 25.72
C ALA A 154 1.47 2.65 26.34
N ILE A 155 1.73 3.70 25.56
CA ILE A 155 1.60 5.10 26.00
C ILE A 155 0.13 5.44 26.32
N VAL A 156 -0.80 5.05 25.45
CA VAL A 156 -2.24 5.23 25.70
C VAL A 156 -2.65 4.51 26.98
N HIS A 157 -2.25 3.24 27.15
CA HIS A 157 -2.57 2.48 28.36
C HIS A 157 -2.01 3.12 29.64
N GLN A 158 -0.81 3.69 29.58
CA GLN A 158 -0.25 4.41 30.73
C GLN A 158 -1.08 5.64 31.08
N LYS A 159 -1.47 6.45 30.09
CA LYS A 159 -2.35 7.61 30.32
C LYS A 159 -3.73 7.21 30.82
N VAL A 160 -4.28 6.09 30.35
CA VAL A 160 -5.54 5.52 30.85
C VAL A 160 -5.40 5.12 32.32
N ALA A 161 -4.31 4.45 32.69
CA ALA A 161 -4.06 4.07 34.08
C ALA A 161 -3.98 5.31 35.00
N ASP A 162 -3.22 6.32 34.60
CA ASP A 162 -3.10 7.59 35.34
C ASP A 162 -4.46 8.28 35.49
N TYR A 163 -5.29 8.27 34.44
CA TYR A 163 -6.63 8.84 34.44
C TYR A 163 -7.59 8.09 35.36
N ILE A 164 -7.56 6.76 35.36
CA ILE A 164 -8.40 5.94 36.26
C ILE A 164 -8.03 6.20 37.72
N VAL A 165 -6.74 6.27 38.05
CA VAL A 165 -6.28 6.61 39.41
C VAL A 165 -6.81 7.99 39.84
N HIS A 166 -6.80 8.97 38.93
CA HIS A 166 -7.36 10.30 39.19
C HIS A 166 -8.87 10.25 39.46
N LEU A 167 -9.65 9.48 38.69
CA LEU A 167 -11.09 9.30 38.93
C LEU A 167 -11.37 8.64 40.28
N GLU A 168 -10.63 7.59 40.62
CA GLU A 168 -10.76 6.90 41.91
C GLU A 168 -10.43 7.82 43.09
N SER A 169 -9.42 8.69 42.95
CA SER A 169 -9.08 9.70 43.97
C SER A 169 -10.18 10.75 44.20
N LYS A 170 -11.05 10.97 43.20
CA LYS A 170 -12.23 11.85 43.29
C LYS A 170 -13.47 11.15 43.87
N GLY A 171 -13.35 9.86 44.19
CA GLY A 171 -14.43 9.06 44.77
C GLY A 171 -15.33 8.37 43.73
N GLU A 172 -14.97 8.37 42.44
CA GLU A 172 -15.69 7.60 41.43
C GLU A 172 -15.18 6.16 41.37
N LEU A 173 -16.10 5.19 41.47
CA LEU A 173 -15.75 3.77 41.39
C LEU A 173 -15.73 3.30 39.93
N VAL A 174 -14.56 2.95 39.42
CA VAL A 174 -14.38 2.52 38.02
C VAL A 174 -14.46 0.99 37.91
N ASN A 175 -15.64 0.49 37.53
CA ASN A 175 -15.87 -0.93 37.25
C ASN A 175 -15.28 -1.38 35.90
N ASP A 176 -15.21 -2.69 35.65
CA ASP A 176 -14.59 -3.27 34.45
C ASP A 176 -15.20 -2.77 33.13
N PHE A 177 -16.51 -2.50 33.11
CA PHE A 177 -17.19 -1.97 31.93
C PHE A 177 -16.78 -0.51 31.66
N HIS A 178 -16.70 0.31 32.72
CA HIS A 178 -16.23 1.68 32.65
C HIS A 178 -14.76 1.75 32.22
N ARG A 179 -13.90 0.85 32.75
CA ARG A 179 -12.49 0.73 32.32
C ARG A 179 -12.38 0.47 30.82
N LYS A 180 -13.12 -0.50 30.29
CA LYS A 180 -13.12 -0.81 28.85
C LYS A 180 -13.61 0.36 28.00
N ASN A 181 -14.62 1.12 28.45
CA ASN A 181 -15.09 2.29 27.73
C ASN A 181 -14.05 3.42 27.73
N ILE A 182 -13.36 3.64 28.86
CA ILE A 182 -12.25 4.61 28.95
C ILE A 182 -11.11 4.21 28.00
N GLU A 183 -10.72 2.93 27.99
CA GLU A 183 -9.70 2.41 27.08
C GLU A 183 -10.08 2.61 25.61
N GLN A 184 -11.31 2.25 25.23
CA GLN A 184 -11.78 2.43 23.85
C GLN A 184 -11.75 3.91 23.44
N LYS A 185 -12.19 4.80 24.34
CA LYS A 185 -12.16 6.24 24.09
C LYS A 185 -10.75 6.78 23.99
N ALA A 186 -9.84 6.35 24.87
CA ALA A 186 -8.45 6.79 24.86
C ALA A 186 -7.69 6.31 23.62
N ILE A 187 -8.01 5.13 23.09
CA ILE A 187 -7.47 4.62 21.82
C ILE A 187 -8.03 5.43 20.64
N ALA A 188 -9.33 5.71 20.63
CA ALA A 188 -9.97 6.48 19.56
C ALA A 188 -9.45 7.92 19.52
N ASP A 189 -9.33 8.56 20.68
CA ASP A 189 -8.86 9.94 20.84
C ASP A 189 -7.33 10.05 20.96
N ARG A 190 -6.60 8.93 20.87
CA ARG A 190 -5.12 8.84 20.88
C ARG A 190 -4.44 9.55 22.07
N TRP A 191 -4.94 9.29 23.27
CA TRP A 191 -4.46 10.00 24.48
C TRP A 191 -2.95 9.87 24.70
N GLY A 192 -2.27 11.02 24.87
CA GLY A 192 -0.84 11.08 25.17
C GLY A 192 0.11 10.89 23.98
N LEU A 193 -0.40 10.61 22.78
CA LEU A 193 0.45 10.49 21.59
C LEU A 193 0.98 11.85 21.11
N ASP A 194 0.23 12.94 21.27
CA ASP A 194 0.66 14.27 20.86
C ASP A 194 1.95 14.70 21.57
N GLU A 195 1.98 14.53 22.91
CA GLU A 195 3.17 14.79 23.73
C GLU A 195 4.37 13.93 23.29
N TYR A 196 4.11 12.66 22.94
CA TYR A 196 5.13 11.73 22.49
C TYR A 196 5.73 12.15 21.13
N TYR A 197 4.91 12.55 20.17
CA TYR A 197 5.38 13.00 18.86
C TYR A 197 6.13 14.32 18.94
N GLU A 198 5.69 15.26 19.77
CA GLU A 198 6.44 16.50 20.00
C GLU A 198 7.84 16.23 20.57
N GLN A 199 7.97 15.28 21.49
CA GLN A 199 9.27 14.89 22.06
C GLN A 199 10.20 14.27 21.01
N LEU A 200 9.66 13.38 20.16
CA LEU A 200 10.42 12.78 19.07
C LEU A 200 10.92 13.84 18.08
N GLN A 201 10.06 14.77 17.69
CA GLN A 201 10.41 15.83 16.76
C GLN A 201 11.47 16.77 17.34
N LYS A 202 11.36 17.13 18.63
CA LYS A 202 12.38 17.92 19.34
C LYS A 202 13.72 17.20 19.37
N ALA A 203 13.74 15.91 19.72
CA ALA A 203 14.96 15.11 19.77
C ALA A 203 15.62 14.99 18.38
N GLU A 204 14.84 14.84 17.31
CA GLU A 204 15.35 14.78 15.95
C GLU A 204 15.94 16.11 15.50
N ASN A 205 15.26 17.22 15.77
CA ASN A 205 15.76 18.57 15.49
C ASN A 205 17.06 18.86 16.24
N GLU A 206 17.16 18.47 17.51
CA GLU A 206 18.39 18.59 18.30
C GLU A 206 19.52 17.73 17.72
N ARG A 207 19.21 16.50 17.29
CA ARG A 207 20.20 15.62 16.65
C ARG A 207 20.73 16.22 15.36
N LEU A 208 19.85 16.81 14.55
CA LEU A 208 20.23 17.48 13.30
C LEU A 208 21.10 18.70 13.58
N ALA A 209 20.72 19.54 14.55
CA ALA A 209 21.50 20.70 14.95
C ALA A 209 22.91 20.31 15.45
N ARG A 210 23.03 19.25 16.25
CA ARG A 210 24.34 18.72 16.69
C ARG A 210 25.19 18.22 15.53
N LYS A 211 24.57 17.56 14.55
CA LYS A 211 25.27 17.07 13.35
C LYS A 211 25.79 18.23 12.49
N GLU A 212 24.96 19.25 12.27
CA GLU A 212 25.35 20.47 11.55
C GLU A 212 26.49 21.22 12.25
N GLN A 213 26.43 21.36 13.57
CA GLN A 213 27.51 21.97 14.34
C GLN A 213 28.83 21.20 14.18
N ALA A 214 28.78 19.86 14.29
CA ALA A 214 29.95 19.02 14.11
C ALA A 214 30.53 19.11 12.68
N GLU A 215 29.69 19.22 11.65
CA GLU A 215 30.14 19.45 10.27
C GLU A 215 30.77 20.83 10.09
N ARG A 216 30.18 21.90 10.64
CA ARG A 216 30.75 23.25 10.61
C ARG A 216 32.11 23.30 11.31
N GLU A 217 32.25 22.68 12.48
CA GLU A 217 33.53 22.60 13.19
C GLU A 217 34.59 21.83 12.40
N LYS A 218 34.21 20.71 11.77
CA LYS A 218 35.12 19.95 10.89
C LYS A 218 35.57 20.79 9.69
N GLN A 219 34.66 21.51 9.05
CA GLN A 219 34.99 22.40 7.93
C GLN A 219 35.90 23.55 8.37
N ALA A 220 35.63 24.18 9.51
CA ALA A 220 36.48 25.23 10.06
C ALA A 220 37.90 24.73 10.35
N LYS A 221 38.05 23.56 10.98
CA LYS A 221 39.36 22.94 11.22
C LYS A 221 40.10 22.60 9.92
N LEU A 222 39.38 22.11 8.91
CA LEU A 222 39.97 21.82 7.59
C LEU A 222 40.44 23.10 6.90
N ALA A 223 39.64 24.17 6.95
CA ALA A 223 40.00 25.47 6.41
C ALA A 223 41.23 26.07 7.11
N GLU A 224 41.28 26.00 8.45
CA GLU A 224 42.44 26.46 9.23
C GLU A 224 43.71 25.65 8.89
N GLN A 225 43.60 24.33 8.71
CA GLN A 225 44.71 23.49 8.27
C GLN A 225 45.18 23.84 6.85
N ALA A 226 44.24 24.06 5.92
CA ALA A 226 44.56 24.45 4.55
C ALA A 226 45.23 25.82 4.49
N GLU A 227 44.81 26.77 5.33
CA GLU A 227 45.43 28.09 5.43
C GLU A 227 46.84 28.00 6.01
N LYS A 228 47.06 27.20 7.06
CA LYS A 228 48.41 26.93 7.60
C LYS A 228 49.32 26.31 6.54
N GLN A 229 48.85 25.31 5.80
CA GLN A 229 49.62 24.71 4.70
C GLN A 229 49.92 25.70 3.59
N ARG A 230 48.98 26.61 3.27
CA ARG A 230 49.20 27.67 2.28
C ARG A 230 50.30 28.62 2.75
N GLN A 231 50.21 29.12 3.99
CA GLN A 231 51.22 30.01 4.58
C GLN A 231 52.60 29.32 4.66
N GLU A 232 52.66 28.05 5.04
CA GLU A 232 53.91 27.27 5.01
C GLU A 232 54.47 27.12 3.60
N SER A 233 53.63 26.89 2.59
CA SER A 233 54.06 26.79 1.19
C SER A 233 54.57 28.11 0.64
N GLU A 234 53.89 29.23 0.97
CA GLU A 234 54.29 30.58 0.59
C GLU A 234 55.63 30.94 1.25
N ASN A 235 55.77 30.71 2.56
CA ASN A 235 57.02 30.89 3.29
C ASN A 235 58.15 30.05 2.70
N ARG A 236 57.90 28.78 2.38
CA ARG A 236 58.90 27.90 1.75
C ARG A 236 59.32 28.39 0.37
N SER A 237 58.37 28.86 -0.44
CA SER A 237 58.63 29.41 -1.77
C SER A 237 59.45 30.71 -1.69
N PHE A 238 59.17 31.56 -0.69
CA PHE A 238 59.90 32.79 -0.43
C PHE A 238 61.35 32.50 -0.02
N ILE A 239 61.57 31.53 0.88
CA ILE A 239 62.91 31.10 1.29
C ILE A 239 63.70 30.55 0.08
N ALA A 240 63.10 29.67 -0.72
CA ALA A 240 63.76 29.10 -1.90
C ALA A 240 64.13 30.17 -2.94
N TYR A 241 63.26 31.17 -3.13
CA TYR A 241 63.57 32.32 -3.99
C TYR A 241 64.77 33.11 -3.47
N PHE A 242 64.81 33.41 -2.17
CA PHE A 242 65.92 34.14 -1.55
C PHE A 242 67.26 33.39 -1.66
N GLU A 243 67.26 32.07 -1.44
CA GLU A 243 68.44 31.22 -1.58
C GLU A 243 68.95 31.09 -3.02
N SER A 244 68.08 31.27 -4.02
CA SER A 244 68.43 31.20 -5.44
C SER A 244 69.13 32.47 -5.98
N LEU A 245 69.17 33.55 -5.19
CA LEU A 245 69.81 34.79 -5.60
C LEU A 245 71.35 34.64 -5.53
N PRO A 246 72.08 35.16 -6.53
CA PRO A 246 73.54 35.06 -6.54
C PRO A 246 74.15 35.81 -5.35
N PRO A 247 75.16 35.24 -4.67
CA PRO A 247 75.88 35.93 -3.61
C PRO A 247 76.57 37.17 -4.19
N ARG A 248 76.48 38.28 -3.47
CA ARG A 248 77.19 39.53 -3.79
C ARG A 248 78.67 39.45 -3.47
#